data_AF-A0A1I1N5Y7-F1
#
_entry.id   AF-A0A1I1N5Y7-F1
#
_cell.length_a   1.000
_cell.length_b   1.000
_cell.length_c   1.000
_cell.angle_alpha   90.00
_cell.angle_beta   90.00
_cell.angle_gamma   90.00
#
_symmetry.space_group_name_H-M   'P 1'
#
loop_
_entity.id
_entity.type
_entity.pdbx_description
1 polymer ?
#
loop_
_entity_poly.entity_id
_entity_poly.type
_entity_poly.pdbx_seq_one_letter_code
_entity_poly.pdbx_strand_id
1 'polypeptide(L)'
;MADTAAHPHFPAPPAPAAAHVKAYTGLLRLAVRLFSREADTALYRQLLAADERFHAEEHPRFLDPALAREPEDAAVERLAEEYCRLFIGPGPAAPPYASAQQRQAKLGGPQARAMTAFLDRHRLRSLPQPGDAVLEPDHLAVQLALLAHLYGTCCGTATGGPPPAAAWAAAHELLHRHILTWTPAYLDRLAGTAIPPYRTIARLLRKVLTEAADWPGTTPPTATPRPHTPDEAHGAPMITVYTTPACGYCHRLKSRLNAEAIPFTEVSIEHDPDSAALVEKINNGNQVVPTVVFADGTAMTNPGIPKIKQHLARTA
;
A
#
# COMPACT_ATOMS: atom_id res chain seq x y z
N MET A 1 -12.83 40.47 28.01
CA MET A 1 -12.15 41.08 26.86
C MET A 1 -11.33 39.98 26.22
N ALA A 2 -11.71 39.59 25.01
CA ALA A 2 -11.07 38.54 24.24
C ALA A 2 -9.82 39.09 23.56
N ASP A 3 -8.73 38.33 23.59
CA ASP A 3 -7.56 38.56 22.74
C ASP A 3 -7.36 37.32 21.87
N THR A 4 -7.92 37.37 20.66
CA THR A 4 -7.65 36.42 19.58
C THR A 4 -6.64 37.08 18.65
N ALA A 5 -5.37 36.78 18.85
CA ALA A 5 -4.32 37.09 17.88
C ALA A 5 -4.59 36.28 16.59
N ALA A 6 -5.03 36.98 15.55
CA ALA A 6 -5.20 36.41 14.22
C ALA A 6 -3.82 36.07 13.62
N HIS A 7 -3.56 34.78 13.40
CA HIS A 7 -2.42 34.37 12.60
C HIS A 7 -2.62 34.79 11.13
N PRO A 8 -1.60 35.35 10.46
CA PRO A 8 -1.72 35.76 9.06
C PRO A 8 -1.97 34.53 8.18
N HIS A 9 -3.10 34.54 7.47
CA HIS A 9 -3.44 33.53 6.48
C HIS A 9 -2.59 33.77 5.24
N PHE A 10 -1.51 33.00 5.06
CA PHE A 10 -0.82 32.94 3.78
C PHE A 10 -1.70 32.14 2.79
N PRO A 11 -1.90 32.63 1.55
CA PRO A 11 -2.62 31.88 0.53
C PRO A 11 -1.85 30.59 0.21
N ALA A 12 -2.58 29.49 0.05
CA ALA A 12 -1.99 28.23 -0.41
C ALA A 12 -1.28 28.45 -1.77
N PRO A 13 -0.10 27.85 -2.01
CA PRO A 13 0.59 28.05 -3.28
C PRO A 13 -0.23 27.46 -4.44
N PRO A 14 -0.05 27.95 -5.69
CA PRO A 14 -0.86 27.52 -6.82
C PRO A 14 -0.57 26.06 -7.20
N ALA A 15 -1.61 25.25 -7.41
CA ALA A 15 -1.51 23.87 -7.85
C ALA A 15 -0.56 23.71 -9.06
N PRO A 16 0.18 22.59 -9.18
CA PRO A 16 1.14 22.39 -10.26
C PRO A 16 0.46 22.45 -11.63
N ALA A 17 1.15 23.01 -12.63
CA ALA A 17 0.64 23.10 -14.00
C ALA A 17 0.26 21.72 -14.55
N ALA A 18 -0.89 21.61 -15.21
CA ALA A 18 -1.42 20.34 -15.71
C ALA A 18 -0.45 19.61 -16.65
N ALA A 19 0.37 20.34 -17.40
CA ALA A 19 1.41 19.78 -18.26
C ALA A 19 2.49 19.03 -17.45
N HIS A 20 2.91 19.56 -16.30
CA HIS A 20 3.88 18.89 -15.41
C HIS A 20 3.30 17.62 -14.79
N VAL A 21 2.05 17.70 -14.30
CA VAL A 21 1.36 16.52 -13.74
C VAL A 21 1.20 15.42 -14.80
N LYS A 22 0.88 15.78 -16.04
CA LYS A 22 0.81 14.85 -17.17
C LYS A 22 2.17 14.20 -17.48
N ALA A 23 3.25 14.98 -17.50
CA ALA A 23 4.60 14.45 -17.72
C ALA A 23 5.01 13.46 -16.63
N TYR A 24 4.77 13.80 -15.36
CA TYR A 24 5.07 12.92 -14.22
C TYR A 24 4.23 11.66 -14.27
N THR A 25 2.94 11.77 -14.58
CA THR A 25 2.05 10.61 -14.77
C THR A 25 2.58 9.68 -15.86
N GLY A 26 3.13 10.21 -16.96
CA GLY A 26 3.78 9.43 -18.00
C GLY A 26 4.99 8.66 -17.48
N LEU A 27 5.89 9.33 -16.73
CA LEU A 27 7.06 8.69 -16.14
C LEU A 27 6.66 7.61 -15.11
N LEU A 28 5.66 7.88 -14.26
CA LEU A 28 5.15 6.91 -13.29
C LEU A 28 4.63 5.66 -14.00
N ARG A 29 3.89 5.81 -15.11
CA ARG A 29 3.40 4.66 -15.89
C ARG A 29 4.54 3.85 -16.51
N LEU A 30 5.60 4.51 -16.99
CA LEU A 30 6.80 3.81 -17.47
C LEU A 30 7.49 3.05 -16.33
N ALA A 31 7.64 3.67 -15.16
CA ALA A 31 8.18 3.01 -13.99
C ALA A 31 7.35 1.79 -13.57
N VAL A 32 6.01 1.91 -13.55
CA VAL A 32 5.10 0.79 -13.29
C VAL A 32 5.37 -0.36 -14.26
N ARG A 33 5.52 -0.09 -15.57
CA ARG A 33 5.83 -1.13 -16.56
C ARG A 33 7.18 -1.79 -16.31
N LEU A 34 8.21 -1.03 -15.95
CA LEU A 34 9.56 -1.53 -15.70
C LEU A 34 9.65 -2.34 -14.39
N PHE A 35 8.93 -1.97 -13.35
CA PHE A 35 9.00 -2.66 -12.05
C PHE A 35 8.05 -3.86 -11.93
N SER A 36 6.99 -3.94 -12.75
CA SER A 36 5.94 -4.96 -12.58
C SER A 36 6.25 -6.31 -13.24
N ARG A 37 7.04 -6.33 -14.32
CA ARG A 37 7.37 -7.55 -15.06
C ARG A 37 8.59 -7.33 -15.95
N GLU A 38 9.16 -8.43 -16.42
CA GLU A 38 10.28 -8.45 -17.36
C GLU A 38 10.03 -7.57 -18.60
N ALA A 39 11.13 -7.06 -19.16
CA ALA A 39 11.08 -6.32 -20.41
C ALA A 39 10.72 -7.28 -21.55
N ASP A 40 9.78 -6.86 -22.39
CA ASP A 40 9.44 -7.58 -23.62
C ASP A 40 9.89 -6.77 -24.84
N THR A 41 9.78 -7.38 -26.01
CA THR A 41 10.09 -6.75 -27.30
C THR A 41 9.34 -5.43 -27.49
N ALA A 42 8.09 -5.33 -27.03
CA ALA A 42 7.28 -4.13 -27.20
C ALA A 42 7.84 -2.96 -26.37
N LEU A 43 8.18 -3.21 -25.10
CA LEU A 43 8.82 -2.23 -24.23
C LEU A 43 10.19 -1.83 -24.76
N TYR A 44 11.02 -2.80 -25.19
CA TYR A 44 12.34 -2.52 -25.75
C TYR A 44 12.26 -1.55 -26.93
N ARG A 45 11.40 -1.84 -27.92
CA ARG A 45 11.19 -0.96 -29.09
C ARG A 45 10.69 0.43 -28.70
N GLN A 46 9.82 0.53 -27.69
CA GLN A 46 9.35 1.83 -27.19
C GLN A 46 10.48 2.64 -26.56
N LEU A 47 11.35 2.01 -25.77
CA LEU A 47 12.51 2.67 -25.17
C LEU A 47 13.51 3.11 -26.23
N LEU A 48 13.76 2.27 -27.24
CA LEU A 48 14.64 2.59 -28.36
C LEU A 48 14.12 3.81 -29.14
N ALA A 49 12.83 3.79 -29.52
CA ALA A 49 12.20 4.90 -30.22
C ALA A 49 12.16 6.19 -29.38
N ALA A 50 12.01 6.08 -28.06
CA ALA A 50 12.07 7.23 -27.17
C ALA A 50 13.48 7.82 -27.14
N ASP A 51 14.52 7.00 -27.01
CA ASP A 51 15.90 7.46 -27.06
C ASP A 51 16.18 8.15 -28.40
N GLU A 52 15.73 7.58 -29.52
CA GLU A 52 15.84 8.15 -30.87
C GLU A 52 15.21 9.53 -31.01
N ARG A 53 14.00 9.68 -30.47
CA ARG A 53 13.22 10.91 -30.55
C ARG A 53 13.80 12.04 -29.71
N PHE A 54 14.47 11.72 -28.59
CA PHE A 54 14.96 12.69 -27.62
C PHE A 54 16.50 12.76 -27.56
N HIS A 55 17.20 12.32 -28.61
CA HIS A 55 18.66 12.17 -28.75
C HIS A 55 19.59 13.38 -28.46
N ALA A 56 19.12 14.47 -27.85
CA ALA A 56 19.94 15.63 -27.46
C ALA A 56 20.80 15.35 -26.20
N GLU A 57 21.92 16.08 -26.04
CA GLU A 57 22.85 15.96 -24.90
C GLU A 57 22.20 16.17 -23.52
N GLU A 58 21.01 16.79 -23.49
CA GLU A 58 20.29 17.16 -22.26
C GLU A 58 19.31 16.09 -21.76
N HIS A 59 19.04 15.03 -22.52
CA HIS A 59 18.07 14.00 -22.13
C HIS A 59 18.74 12.65 -21.80
N PRO A 60 18.42 12.05 -20.64
CA PRO A 60 19.01 10.77 -20.26
C PRO A 60 18.47 9.64 -21.14
N ARG A 61 19.37 8.84 -21.69
CA ARG A 61 19.02 7.64 -22.45
C ARG A 61 18.49 6.54 -21.53
N PHE A 62 17.44 5.87 -21.97
CA PHE A 62 16.87 4.70 -21.30
C PHE A 62 17.63 3.42 -21.65
N LEU A 63 18.15 3.28 -22.85
CA LEU A 63 18.95 2.12 -23.25
C LEU A 63 20.44 2.46 -23.26
N ASP A 64 21.24 1.47 -22.86
CA ASP A 64 22.68 1.54 -23.05
C ASP A 64 22.98 1.54 -24.57
N PRO A 65 23.85 2.43 -25.09
CA PRO A 65 24.18 2.45 -26.52
C PRO A 65 24.77 1.15 -27.06
N ALA A 66 25.44 0.34 -26.23
CA ALA A 66 25.89 -0.99 -26.63
C ALA A 66 24.71 -1.96 -26.75
N LEU A 67 23.77 -1.89 -25.80
CA LEU A 67 22.52 -2.68 -25.83
C LEU A 67 21.62 -2.34 -27.01
N ALA A 68 21.56 -1.07 -27.41
CA ALA A 68 20.80 -0.64 -28.58
C ALA A 68 21.39 -1.13 -29.92
N ARG A 69 22.66 -1.59 -29.95
CA ARG A 69 23.31 -2.11 -31.18
C ARG A 69 23.21 -3.61 -31.33
N GLU A 70 22.78 -4.31 -30.29
CA GLU A 70 22.66 -5.77 -30.32
C GLU A 70 21.40 -6.21 -31.08
N PRO A 71 21.38 -7.46 -31.57
CA PRO A 71 20.15 -8.10 -32.02
C PRO A 71 19.04 -7.95 -30.97
N GLU A 72 17.82 -7.68 -31.42
CA GLU A 72 16.69 -7.35 -30.55
C GLU A 72 16.39 -8.44 -29.51
N ASP A 73 16.45 -9.71 -29.93
CA ASP A 73 16.27 -10.88 -29.09
C ASP A 73 17.32 -10.94 -27.97
N ALA A 74 18.60 -10.76 -28.32
CA ALA A 74 19.69 -10.71 -27.35
C ALA A 74 19.55 -9.51 -26.39
N ALA A 75 19.12 -8.36 -26.89
CA ALA A 75 18.91 -7.18 -26.06
C ALA A 75 17.78 -7.37 -25.04
N VAL A 76 16.66 -7.96 -25.47
CA VAL A 76 15.52 -8.27 -24.59
C VAL A 76 15.92 -9.30 -23.54
N GLU A 77 16.65 -10.35 -23.93
CA GLU A 77 17.12 -11.39 -23.00
C GLU A 77 17.97 -10.79 -21.87
N ARG A 78 18.95 -9.93 -22.20
CA ARG A 78 19.75 -9.25 -21.17
C ARG A 78 18.96 -8.33 -20.26
N LEU A 79 17.90 -7.69 -20.77
CA LEU A 79 17.01 -6.88 -19.94
C LEU A 79 16.19 -7.74 -18.98
N ALA A 80 15.81 -8.95 -19.39
CA ALA A 80 15.15 -9.93 -18.54
C ALA A 80 16.11 -10.50 -17.48
N GLU A 81 17.36 -10.80 -17.84
CA GLU A 81 18.42 -11.20 -16.90
C GLU A 81 18.64 -10.12 -15.82
N GLU A 82 18.73 -8.85 -16.23
CA GLU A 82 18.86 -7.73 -15.31
C GLU A 82 17.63 -7.59 -14.40
N TYR A 83 16.41 -7.74 -14.95
CA TYR A 83 15.17 -7.74 -14.16
C TYR A 83 15.20 -8.82 -13.07
N CYS A 84 15.56 -10.05 -13.46
CA CYS A 84 15.65 -11.19 -12.55
C CYS A 84 16.69 -10.97 -11.45
N ARG A 85 17.87 -10.44 -11.81
CA ARG A 85 18.94 -10.09 -10.86
C ARG A 85 18.48 -9.03 -9.86
N LEU A 86 17.73 -8.03 -10.32
CA LEU A 86 17.29 -6.92 -9.48
C LEU A 86 16.11 -7.29 -8.58
N PHE A 87 15.11 -8.03 -9.07
CA PHE A 87 13.79 -8.09 -8.42
C PHE A 87 13.27 -9.48 -8.05
N ILE A 88 13.69 -10.56 -8.73
CA ILE A 88 13.09 -11.90 -8.55
C ILE A 88 13.98 -12.88 -7.79
N GLY A 89 15.26 -13.01 -8.18
CA GLY A 89 16.12 -14.15 -7.82
C GLY A 89 16.20 -14.44 -6.30
N PRO A 90 16.73 -15.59 -5.87
CA PRO A 90 16.74 -16.01 -4.46
C PRO A 90 17.50 -15.05 -3.50
N GLY A 91 18.26 -14.11 -4.05
CA GLY A 91 18.79 -12.93 -3.36
C GLY A 91 18.72 -11.72 -4.29
N PRO A 92 17.52 -11.10 -4.46
CA PRO A 92 17.36 -10.03 -5.42
C PRO A 92 18.14 -8.80 -4.92
N ALA A 93 18.84 -8.12 -5.83
CA ALA A 93 19.69 -6.99 -5.44
C ALA A 93 18.87 -5.79 -4.91
N ALA A 94 17.62 -5.64 -5.36
CA ALA A 94 16.78 -4.48 -5.06
C ALA A 94 15.28 -4.85 -5.06
N PRO A 95 14.79 -5.74 -4.18
CA PRO A 95 13.40 -6.18 -4.17
C PRO A 95 12.44 -4.97 -4.00
N PRO A 96 11.45 -4.80 -4.89
CA PRO A 96 10.67 -3.55 -4.98
C PRO A 96 9.48 -3.51 -4.01
N TYR A 97 9.68 -3.96 -2.76
CA TYR A 97 8.63 -4.03 -1.73
C TYR A 97 9.01 -3.18 -0.52
N ALA A 98 8.09 -2.34 -0.04
CA ALA A 98 8.33 -1.52 1.15
C ALA A 98 8.67 -2.39 2.38
N SER A 99 7.96 -3.51 2.56
CA SER A 99 8.23 -4.46 3.64
C SER A 99 9.65 -5.06 3.57
N ALA A 100 10.16 -5.38 2.39
CA ALA A 100 11.53 -5.88 2.22
C ALA A 100 12.55 -4.80 2.60
N GLN A 101 12.34 -3.56 2.14
CA GLN A 101 13.27 -2.46 2.40
C GLN A 101 13.28 -2.00 3.86
N GLN A 102 12.17 -2.16 4.57
CA GLN A 102 12.04 -1.79 5.98
C GLN A 102 12.25 -2.98 6.94
N ARG A 103 12.77 -4.12 6.44
CA ARG A 103 13.02 -5.36 7.23
C ARG A 103 11.76 -5.90 7.93
N GLN A 104 10.61 -5.70 7.31
CA GLN A 104 9.30 -6.18 7.75
C GLN A 104 8.72 -7.21 6.76
N ALA A 105 9.57 -7.96 6.04
CA ALA A 105 9.23 -8.88 4.95
C ALA A 105 8.32 -10.04 5.43
N LYS A 106 7.02 -9.72 5.59
CA LYS A 106 5.94 -10.63 5.97
C LYS A 106 4.77 -10.35 5.02
N LEU A 107 4.26 -11.40 4.37
CA LEU A 107 3.03 -11.34 3.58
C LEU A 107 1.88 -10.80 4.45
N GLY A 108 1.10 -9.86 3.95
CA GLY A 108 0.04 -9.20 4.73
C GLY A 108 0.56 -8.42 5.96
N GLY A 109 1.83 -8.01 5.94
CA GLY A 109 2.50 -7.31 7.03
C GLY A 109 2.00 -5.88 7.27
N PRO A 110 2.64 -5.12 8.18
CA PRO A 110 2.22 -3.77 8.55
C PRO A 110 2.08 -2.83 7.34
N GLN A 111 2.97 -2.94 6.35
CA GLN A 111 2.92 -2.13 5.12
C GLN A 111 1.68 -2.43 4.26
N ALA A 112 1.35 -3.71 4.07
CA ALA A 112 0.16 -4.12 3.32
C ALA A 112 -1.14 -3.71 4.03
N ARG A 113 -1.18 -3.84 5.37
CA ARG A 113 -2.32 -3.36 6.18
C ARG A 113 -2.46 -1.84 6.14
N ALA A 114 -1.34 -1.11 6.20
CA ALA A 114 -1.35 0.35 6.09
C ALA A 114 -1.91 0.80 4.73
N MET A 115 -1.57 0.10 3.64
CA MET A 115 -2.13 0.37 2.33
C MET A 115 -3.62 0.04 2.25
N THR A 116 -4.06 -1.07 2.85
CA THR A 116 -5.49 -1.41 2.93
C THR A 116 -6.28 -0.32 3.66
N ALA A 117 -5.80 0.10 4.84
CA ALA A 117 -6.43 1.18 5.61
C ALA A 117 -6.42 2.53 4.86
N PHE A 118 -5.38 2.80 4.06
CA PHE A 118 -5.34 3.96 3.18
C PHE A 118 -6.47 3.91 2.14
N LEU A 119 -6.67 2.78 1.47
CA LEU A 119 -7.75 2.62 0.49
C LEU A 119 -9.13 2.83 1.12
N ASP A 120 -9.36 2.24 2.29
CA ASP A 120 -10.62 2.37 3.02
C ASP A 120 -10.91 3.84 3.40
N ARG A 121 -9.91 4.55 3.95
CA ARG A 121 -10.03 5.97 4.32
C ARG A 121 -10.40 6.85 3.13
N HIS A 122 -9.78 6.59 1.97
CA HIS A 122 -10.01 7.36 0.75
C HIS A 122 -11.14 6.79 -0.12
N ARG A 123 -11.85 5.76 0.35
CA ARG A 123 -12.96 5.07 -0.34
C ARG A 123 -12.56 4.58 -1.74
N LEU A 124 -11.32 4.11 -1.88
CA LEU A 124 -10.79 3.56 -3.11
C LEU A 124 -11.16 2.07 -3.19
N ARG A 125 -11.91 1.68 -4.22
CA ARG A 125 -12.53 0.35 -4.31
C ARG A 125 -11.54 -0.78 -4.54
N SER A 126 -10.42 -0.52 -5.22
CA SER A 126 -9.45 -1.55 -5.59
C SER A 126 -8.09 -0.96 -5.89
N LEU A 127 -7.04 -1.73 -5.62
CA LEU A 127 -5.69 -1.41 -6.09
C LEU A 127 -5.57 -1.65 -7.59
N PRO A 128 -4.92 -0.74 -8.33
CA PRO A 128 -4.56 -1.02 -9.71
C PRO A 128 -3.50 -2.14 -9.72
N GLN A 129 -3.83 -3.25 -10.37
CA GLN A 129 -2.87 -4.31 -10.66
C GLN A 129 -2.21 -4.05 -12.01
N PRO A 130 -0.87 -3.94 -12.09
CA PRO A 130 -0.19 -3.61 -13.33
C PRO A 130 -0.07 -4.84 -14.25
N GLY A 131 -1.00 -4.97 -15.19
CA GLY A 131 -1.08 -6.12 -16.10
C GLY A 131 -1.71 -7.33 -15.42
N ASP A 132 -1.21 -8.53 -15.73
CA ASP A 132 -1.78 -9.80 -15.24
C ASP A 132 -1.18 -10.26 -13.90
N ALA A 133 -0.17 -9.56 -13.39
CA ALA A 133 0.48 -9.88 -12.13
C ALA A 133 -0.39 -9.47 -10.94
N VAL A 134 -0.58 -10.38 -9.98
CA VAL A 134 -1.17 -10.06 -8.67
C VAL A 134 -0.02 -9.69 -7.73
N LEU A 135 0.18 -8.39 -7.55
CA LEU A 135 1.23 -7.85 -6.68
C LEU A 135 0.65 -7.42 -5.34
N GLU A 136 1.46 -7.56 -4.30
CA GLU A 136 1.11 -7.11 -2.95
C GLU A 136 0.93 -5.58 -2.89
N PRO A 137 0.07 -5.06 -1.99
CA PRO A 137 -0.20 -3.62 -1.87
C PRO A 137 1.03 -2.74 -1.61
N ASP A 138 2.09 -3.31 -1.03
CA ASP A 138 3.32 -2.62 -0.70
C ASP A 138 4.41 -2.72 -1.79
N HIS A 139 4.09 -3.33 -2.93
CA HIS A 139 4.93 -3.34 -4.12
C HIS A 139 5.00 -1.95 -4.76
N LEU A 140 6.20 -1.50 -5.16
CA LEU A 140 6.43 -0.17 -5.75
C LEU A 140 5.52 0.09 -6.94
N ALA A 141 5.48 -0.84 -7.91
CA ALA A 141 4.60 -0.72 -9.08
C ALA A 141 3.11 -0.50 -8.72
N VAL A 142 2.60 -1.13 -7.65
CA VAL A 142 1.21 -0.93 -7.21
C VAL A 142 1.01 0.48 -6.65
N GLN A 143 1.93 0.94 -5.80
CA GLN A 143 1.89 2.29 -5.22
C GLN A 143 2.02 3.38 -6.29
N LEU A 144 2.92 3.20 -7.27
CA LEU A 144 3.10 4.15 -8.38
C LEU A 144 1.91 4.14 -9.34
N ALA A 145 1.30 2.99 -9.59
CA ALA A 145 0.10 2.89 -10.43
C ALA A 145 -1.08 3.64 -9.78
N LEU A 146 -1.22 3.51 -8.45
CA LEU A 146 -2.23 4.26 -7.71
C LEU A 146 -1.95 5.77 -7.73
N LEU A 147 -0.70 6.18 -7.52
CA LEU A 147 -0.31 7.59 -7.60
C LEU A 147 -0.59 8.18 -8.99
N ALA A 148 -0.25 7.46 -10.06
CA ALA A 148 -0.53 7.87 -11.43
C ALA A 148 -2.04 7.98 -11.72
N HIS A 149 -2.87 7.10 -11.15
CA HIS A 149 -4.32 7.18 -11.26
C HIS A 149 -4.89 8.41 -10.54
N LEU A 150 -4.41 8.70 -9.32
CA LEU A 150 -4.82 9.85 -8.54
C LEU A 150 -4.44 11.16 -9.25
N TYR A 151 -3.20 11.30 -9.73
CA TYR A 151 -2.79 12.46 -10.55
C TYR A 151 -3.60 12.59 -11.84
N GLY A 152 -3.91 11.47 -12.51
CA GLY A 152 -4.78 11.48 -13.67
C GLY A 152 -6.17 12.05 -13.34
N THR A 153 -6.71 11.70 -12.18
CA THR A 153 -8.02 12.18 -11.68
C THR A 153 -7.97 13.67 -11.32
N CYS A 154 -6.88 14.13 -10.69
CA CYS A 154 -6.65 15.54 -10.38
C CYS A 154 -6.71 16.45 -11.60
N CYS A 155 -6.20 15.98 -12.74
CA CYS A 155 -6.19 16.73 -14.00
C CYS A 155 -7.38 16.44 -14.92
N GLY A 156 -8.37 15.67 -14.48
CA GLY A 156 -9.54 15.31 -15.30
C GLY A 156 -9.24 14.36 -16.47
N THR A 157 -8.10 13.66 -16.42
CA THR A 157 -7.66 12.72 -17.48
C THR A 157 -7.97 11.26 -17.17
N ALA A 158 -8.42 10.95 -15.94
CA ALA A 158 -8.86 9.62 -15.53
C ALA A 158 -10.32 9.66 -15.04
N THR A 159 -11.08 8.61 -15.34
CA THR A 159 -12.49 8.45 -14.95
C THR A 159 -12.63 7.43 -13.82
N GLY A 160 -13.72 7.51 -13.04
CA GLY A 160 -14.03 6.55 -11.98
C GLY A 160 -13.30 6.78 -10.64
N GLY A 161 -12.53 7.87 -10.51
CA GLY A 161 -11.85 8.27 -9.29
C GLY A 161 -12.66 9.23 -8.39
N PRO A 162 -12.15 9.56 -7.19
CA PRO A 162 -12.78 10.55 -6.31
C PRO A 162 -12.76 11.97 -6.94
N PRO A 163 -13.52 12.93 -6.39
CA PRO A 163 -13.45 14.32 -6.85
C PRO A 163 -12.00 14.86 -6.84
N PRO A 164 -11.60 15.77 -7.74
CA PRO A 164 -10.21 16.20 -7.89
C PRO A 164 -9.53 16.66 -6.59
N ALA A 165 -10.24 17.36 -5.70
CA ALA A 165 -9.71 17.79 -4.40
C ALA A 165 -9.40 16.59 -3.47
N ALA A 166 -10.28 15.58 -3.43
CA ALA A 166 -10.05 14.36 -2.68
C ALA A 166 -8.94 13.50 -3.30
N ALA A 167 -8.82 13.49 -4.63
CA ALA A 167 -7.72 12.83 -5.33
C ALA A 167 -6.35 13.44 -4.97
N TRP A 168 -6.27 14.77 -4.84
CA TRP A 168 -5.06 15.47 -4.38
C TRP A 168 -4.70 15.10 -2.94
N ALA A 169 -5.66 15.09 -2.02
CA ALA A 169 -5.43 14.70 -0.63
C ALA A 169 -4.94 13.24 -0.51
N ALA A 170 -5.57 12.32 -1.26
CA ALA A 170 -5.16 10.92 -1.32
C ALA A 170 -3.76 10.76 -1.93
N ALA A 171 -3.44 11.48 -3.01
CA ALA A 171 -2.13 11.44 -3.64
C ALA A 171 -1.03 11.94 -2.70
N HIS A 172 -1.30 13.01 -1.96
CA HIS A 172 -0.37 13.55 -0.99
C HIS A 172 -0.11 12.57 0.16
N GLU A 173 -1.16 12.00 0.76
CA GLU A 173 -0.99 11.01 1.83
C GLU A 173 -0.25 9.76 1.32
N LEU A 174 -0.61 9.24 0.14
CA LEU A 174 0.06 8.11 -0.50
C LEU A 174 1.55 8.38 -0.67
N LEU A 175 1.89 9.55 -1.22
CA LEU A 175 3.26 9.95 -1.49
C LEU A 175 4.07 10.03 -0.19
N HIS A 176 3.59 10.76 0.82
CA HIS A 176 4.37 11.02 2.03
C HIS A 176 4.39 9.86 3.03
N ARG A 177 3.29 9.12 3.17
CA ARG A 177 3.18 8.07 4.20
C ARG A 177 3.55 6.68 3.71
N HIS A 178 3.51 6.44 2.40
CA HIS A 178 3.73 5.09 1.86
C HIS A 178 4.89 5.01 0.87
N ILE A 179 5.07 6.01 0.00
CA ILE A 179 6.10 5.96 -1.04
C ILE A 179 7.43 6.55 -0.53
N LEU A 180 7.44 7.78 -0.03
CA LEU A 180 8.67 8.50 0.33
C LEU A 180 9.34 7.98 1.61
N THR A 181 8.65 7.15 2.40
CA THR A 181 9.19 6.57 3.64
C THR A 181 10.31 5.55 3.40
N TRP A 182 10.49 5.08 2.15
CA TRP A 182 11.49 4.08 1.80
C TRP A 182 12.09 4.26 0.40
N THR A 183 11.33 4.82 -0.55
CA THR A 183 11.78 4.91 -1.95
C THR A 183 13.01 5.78 -2.19
N PRO A 184 13.30 6.90 -1.49
CA PRO A 184 14.49 7.70 -1.77
C PRO A 184 15.78 6.87 -1.67
N ALA A 185 16.01 6.24 -0.52
CA ALA A 185 17.19 5.41 -0.30
C ALA A 185 17.20 4.15 -1.18
N TYR A 186 16.02 3.57 -1.46
CA TYR A 186 15.89 2.44 -2.37
C TYR A 186 16.30 2.80 -3.80
N LEU A 187 15.82 3.91 -4.34
CA LEU A 187 16.10 4.35 -5.70
C LEU A 187 17.57 4.77 -5.86
N ASP A 188 18.17 5.38 -4.85
CA ASP A 188 19.59 5.70 -4.85
C ASP A 188 20.45 4.42 -4.91
N ARG A 189 20.11 3.38 -4.13
CA ARG A 189 20.77 2.06 -4.20
C ARG A 189 20.56 1.40 -5.56
N LEU A 190 19.33 1.39 -6.07
CA LEU A 190 19.00 0.80 -7.38
C LEU A 190 19.80 1.48 -8.49
N ALA A 191 19.87 2.80 -8.50
CA ALA A 191 20.65 3.57 -9.47
C ALA A 191 22.15 3.29 -9.39
N GLY A 192 22.67 2.93 -8.21
CA GLY A 192 24.08 2.57 -8.01
C GLY A 192 24.46 1.17 -8.54
N THR A 193 23.50 0.23 -8.62
CA THR A 193 23.78 -1.17 -9.00
C THR A 193 23.22 -1.58 -10.36
N ALA A 194 22.16 -0.91 -10.84
CA ALA A 194 21.49 -1.31 -12.06
C ALA A 194 22.17 -0.79 -13.33
N ILE A 195 21.92 -1.43 -14.47
CA ILE A 195 22.16 -0.85 -15.80
C ILE A 195 20.91 -0.11 -16.32
N PRO A 196 21.01 0.74 -17.37
CA PRO A 196 19.83 1.26 -18.06
C PRO A 196 18.97 0.11 -18.63
N PRO A 197 17.62 0.20 -18.59
CA PRO A 197 16.81 1.37 -18.22
C PRO A 197 16.55 1.53 -16.72
N TYR A 198 16.80 0.52 -15.89
CA TYR A 198 16.48 0.55 -14.46
C TYR A 198 17.24 1.63 -13.70
N ARG A 199 18.52 1.87 -14.06
CA ARG A 199 19.29 3.01 -13.54
C ARG A 199 18.65 4.35 -13.89
N THR A 200 18.29 4.52 -15.16
CA THR A 200 17.73 5.77 -15.67
C THR A 200 16.39 6.06 -15.03
N ILE A 201 15.48 5.08 -15.00
CA ILE A 201 14.18 5.24 -14.37
C ILE A 201 14.31 5.47 -12.86
N ALA A 202 15.27 4.84 -12.18
CA ALA A 202 15.48 5.08 -10.74
C ALA A 202 15.85 6.54 -10.45
N ARG A 203 16.77 7.12 -11.23
CA ARG A 203 17.18 8.54 -11.09
C ARG A 203 16.04 9.50 -11.42
N LEU A 204 15.34 9.26 -12.53
CA LEU A 204 14.22 10.10 -12.94
C LEU A 204 13.07 10.03 -11.92
N LEU A 205 12.73 8.82 -11.46
CA LEU A 205 11.69 8.61 -10.46
C LEU A 205 12.08 9.25 -9.12
N ARG A 206 13.35 9.14 -8.69
CA ARG A 206 13.88 9.78 -7.49
C ARG A 206 13.70 11.30 -7.52
N LYS A 207 13.95 11.92 -8.69
CA LYS A 207 13.73 13.35 -8.92
C LYS A 207 12.25 13.70 -8.88
N VAL A 208 11.44 13.00 -9.68
CA VAL A 208 10.00 13.25 -9.81
C VAL A 208 9.25 13.11 -8.49
N LEU A 209 9.54 12.08 -7.69
CA LEU A 209 8.88 11.88 -6.40
C LEU A 209 9.24 12.98 -5.38
N THR A 210 10.45 13.53 -5.43
CA THR A 210 10.85 14.66 -4.56
C THR A 210 10.23 15.96 -5.02
N GLU A 211 10.29 16.28 -6.31
CA GLU A 211 9.64 17.49 -6.82
C GLU A 211 8.13 17.46 -6.58
N ALA A 212 7.49 16.29 -6.68
CA ALA A 212 6.07 16.12 -6.38
C ALA A 212 5.75 16.24 -4.88
N ALA A 213 6.71 15.99 -3.99
CA ALA A 213 6.54 16.15 -2.55
C ALA A 213 6.37 17.63 -2.16
N ASP A 214 6.94 18.53 -2.97
CA ASP A 214 6.90 19.97 -2.76
C ASP A 214 5.67 20.64 -3.43
N TRP A 215 4.84 19.87 -4.15
CA TRP A 215 3.66 20.41 -4.82
C TRP A 215 2.62 20.92 -3.81
N PRO A 216 2.07 22.12 -4.04
CA PRO A 216 1.07 22.67 -3.15
C PRO A 216 -0.27 21.94 -3.26
N GLY A 217 -0.74 21.46 -2.11
CA GLY A 217 -1.95 20.65 -1.98
C GLY A 217 -2.02 19.91 -0.65
N THR A 218 -1.48 20.51 0.42
CA THR A 218 -1.09 19.80 1.64
C THR A 218 -1.42 20.60 2.89
N THR A 219 -2.65 21.10 3.00
CA THR A 219 -3.21 21.16 4.35
C THR A 219 -3.55 19.71 4.71
N PRO A 220 -2.90 19.09 5.72
CA PRO A 220 -3.52 17.91 6.31
C PRO A 220 -4.91 18.33 6.76
N PRO A 221 -5.96 17.49 6.67
CA PRO A 221 -7.08 17.71 7.57
C PRO A 221 -6.45 17.72 8.98
N THR A 222 -6.50 18.88 9.63
CA THR A 222 -6.19 19.04 11.05
C THR A 222 -7.29 18.30 11.81
N ALA A 223 -7.20 16.98 11.80
CA ALA A 223 -8.02 16.09 12.56
C ALA A 223 -7.10 14.93 12.96
N THR A 224 -6.43 15.10 14.09
CA THR A 224 -6.13 13.98 14.97
C THR A 224 -7.37 13.09 15.04
N PRO A 225 -7.29 11.77 14.82
CA PRO A 225 -8.43 10.92 15.11
C PRO A 225 -8.70 11.05 16.61
N ARG A 226 -9.85 11.61 16.94
CA ARG A 226 -10.39 11.56 18.30
C ARG A 226 -10.60 10.08 18.65
N PRO A 227 -10.25 9.62 19.87
CA PRO A 227 -10.65 8.28 20.29
C PRO A 227 -12.18 8.17 20.21
N HIS A 228 -12.66 7.16 19.48
CA HIS A 228 -14.08 6.83 19.43
C HIS A 228 -14.48 6.29 20.81
N THR A 229 -15.21 7.08 21.59
CA THR A 229 -16.04 6.57 22.68
C THR A 229 -17.24 5.84 22.09
N PRO A 230 -17.61 4.66 22.63
CA PRO A 230 -18.86 4.00 22.30
C PRO A 230 -19.99 4.57 23.15
N ASP A 231 -21.15 4.81 22.54
CA ASP A 231 -22.44 4.87 23.22
C ASP A 231 -23.48 4.24 22.27
N GLU A 232 -23.81 2.96 22.52
CA GLU A 232 -25.11 2.44 22.98
C GLU A 232 -26.27 2.59 21.96
N ALA A 233 -27.15 1.62 21.68
CA ALA A 233 -27.40 0.27 22.18
C ALA A 233 -28.20 -0.48 21.09
N HIS A 234 -28.10 -1.81 21.01
CA HIS A 234 -29.21 -2.77 20.74
C HIS A 234 -28.74 -4.15 21.23
N GLY A 235 -29.42 -4.67 22.27
CA GLY A 235 -29.04 -5.84 23.05
C GLY A 235 -29.21 -7.19 22.34
N ALA A 236 -28.34 -7.50 21.39
CA ALA A 236 -28.06 -8.88 21.03
C ALA A 236 -27.04 -9.47 22.02
N PRO A 237 -27.11 -10.77 22.38
CA PRO A 237 -26.10 -11.39 23.23
C PRO A 237 -24.74 -11.26 22.57
N MET A 238 -23.91 -10.35 23.10
CA MET A 238 -22.60 -10.05 22.55
C MET A 238 -21.62 -11.14 22.95
N ILE A 239 -20.98 -11.75 21.97
CA ILE A 239 -19.85 -12.67 22.20
C ILE A 239 -18.54 -11.89 22.04
N THR A 240 -17.57 -12.16 22.91
CA THR A 240 -16.21 -11.61 22.82
C THR A 240 -15.28 -12.70 22.30
N VAL A 241 -14.53 -12.40 21.24
CA VAL A 241 -13.56 -13.31 20.63
C VAL A 241 -12.16 -12.79 20.92
N TYR A 242 -11.44 -13.52 21.76
CA TYR A 242 -10.04 -13.26 22.06
C TYR A 242 -9.15 -13.86 20.97
N THR A 243 -8.30 -13.03 20.38
CA THR A 243 -7.51 -13.39 19.20
C THR A 243 -6.03 -13.03 19.35
N THR A 244 -5.22 -13.61 18.47
CA THR A 244 -3.92 -13.05 18.11
C THR A 244 -3.90 -12.72 16.62
N PRO A 245 -3.17 -11.69 16.20
CA PRO A 245 -3.13 -11.23 14.81
C PRO A 245 -2.62 -12.30 13.84
N ALA A 246 -1.76 -13.22 14.31
CA ALA A 246 -1.16 -14.28 13.52
C ALA A 246 -1.97 -15.60 13.49
N CYS A 247 -3.03 -15.73 14.29
CA CYS A 247 -3.75 -16.99 14.39
C CYS A 247 -4.74 -17.18 13.23
N GLY A 248 -4.43 -18.11 12.32
CA GLY A 248 -5.30 -18.47 11.20
C GLY A 248 -6.68 -19.01 11.63
N TYR A 249 -6.79 -19.63 12.80
CA TYR A 249 -8.07 -20.05 13.36
C TYR A 249 -8.93 -18.86 13.81
N CYS A 250 -8.31 -17.78 14.31
CA CYS A 250 -9.02 -16.54 14.66
C CYS A 250 -9.62 -15.89 13.42
N HIS A 251 -8.82 -15.76 12.35
CA HIS A 251 -9.31 -15.22 11.07
C HIS A 251 -10.46 -16.05 10.52
N ARG A 252 -10.31 -17.39 10.50
CA ARG A 252 -11.36 -18.31 10.03
C ARG A 252 -12.66 -18.19 10.84
N LEU A 253 -12.56 -18.11 12.17
CA LEU A 253 -13.74 -17.98 13.02
C LEU A 253 -14.45 -16.64 12.80
N LYS A 254 -13.71 -15.53 12.77
CA LYS A 254 -14.25 -14.18 12.54
C LYS A 254 -14.92 -14.04 11.17
N SER A 255 -14.28 -14.53 10.11
CA SER A 255 -14.88 -14.51 8.77
C SER A 255 -16.21 -15.27 8.74
N ARG A 256 -16.30 -16.41 9.45
CA ARG A 256 -17.55 -17.19 9.52
C ARG A 256 -18.60 -16.54 10.42
N LEU A 257 -18.22 -15.86 11.50
CA LEU A 257 -19.15 -15.07 12.33
C LEU A 257 -19.76 -13.91 11.53
N ASN A 258 -18.93 -13.18 10.78
CA ASN A 258 -19.36 -12.11 9.88
C ASN A 258 -20.30 -12.62 8.78
N ALA A 259 -19.98 -13.77 8.16
CA ALA A 259 -20.83 -14.37 7.13
C ALA A 259 -22.21 -14.79 7.66
N GLU A 260 -22.29 -15.10 8.95
CA GLU A 260 -23.52 -15.52 9.63
C GLU A 260 -24.21 -14.38 10.36
N ALA A 261 -23.73 -13.14 10.18
CA ALA A 261 -24.20 -11.92 10.82
C ALA A 261 -24.30 -12.02 12.36
N ILE A 262 -23.41 -12.81 12.99
CA ILE A 262 -23.33 -12.91 14.45
C ILE A 262 -22.43 -11.78 14.95
N PRO A 263 -22.94 -10.79 15.69
CA PRO A 263 -22.14 -9.68 16.20
C PRO A 263 -21.15 -10.19 17.25
N PHE A 264 -19.91 -9.71 17.18
CA PHE A 264 -18.88 -10.05 18.16
C PHE A 264 -17.92 -8.90 18.39
N THR A 265 -17.32 -8.88 19.59
CA THR A 265 -16.21 -7.98 19.93
C THR A 265 -14.90 -8.74 19.77
N GLU A 266 -13.96 -8.23 18.98
CA GLU A 266 -12.61 -8.80 18.92
C GLU A 266 -11.70 -8.14 19.96
N VAL A 267 -10.99 -8.95 20.74
CA VAL A 267 -9.97 -8.47 21.69
C VAL A 267 -8.66 -9.19 21.45
N SER A 268 -7.59 -8.44 21.17
CA SER A 268 -6.27 -9.01 20.95
C SER A 268 -5.55 -9.23 22.28
N ILE A 269 -5.18 -10.47 22.60
CA ILE A 269 -4.46 -10.75 23.85
C ILE A 269 -2.98 -10.31 23.82
N GLU A 270 -2.40 -10.07 22.65
CA GLU A 270 -0.99 -9.63 22.54
C GLU A 270 -0.77 -8.19 23.00
N HIS A 271 -1.83 -7.38 23.00
CA HIS A 271 -1.76 -5.95 23.30
C HIS A 271 -2.54 -5.59 24.57
N ASP A 272 -3.08 -6.61 25.24
CA ASP A 272 -3.87 -6.48 26.45
C ASP A 272 -3.50 -7.62 27.43
N PRO A 273 -2.59 -7.34 28.37
CA PRO A 273 -2.14 -8.31 29.37
C PRO A 273 -3.26 -8.89 30.23
N ASP A 274 -4.32 -8.12 30.51
CA ASP A 274 -5.45 -8.58 31.32
C ASP A 274 -6.30 -9.59 30.53
N SER A 275 -6.48 -9.34 29.24
CA SER A 275 -7.12 -10.29 28.32
C SER A 275 -6.28 -11.56 28.12
N ALA A 276 -4.95 -11.45 28.07
CA ALA A 276 -4.06 -12.62 28.05
C ALA A 276 -4.21 -13.48 29.30
N ALA A 277 -4.21 -12.86 30.49
CA ALA A 277 -4.40 -13.54 31.77
C ALA A 277 -5.78 -14.21 31.89
N LEU A 278 -6.83 -13.57 31.36
CA LEU A 278 -8.17 -14.15 31.30
C LEU A 278 -8.21 -15.40 30.39
N VAL A 279 -7.64 -15.31 29.18
CA VAL A 279 -7.56 -16.45 28.26
C VAL A 279 -6.73 -17.59 28.87
N GLU A 280 -5.65 -17.26 29.55
CA GLU A 280 -4.81 -18.21 30.26
C GLU A 280 -5.57 -18.96 31.35
N LYS A 281 -6.35 -18.23 32.16
CA LYS A 281 -7.22 -18.80 33.20
C LYS A 281 -8.30 -19.71 32.61
N ILE A 282 -8.91 -19.31 31.49
CA ILE A 282 -9.95 -20.10 30.80
C ILE A 282 -9.38 -21.41 30.24
N ASN A 283 -8.11 -21.41 29.83
CA ASN A 283 -7.48 -22.50 29.09
C ASN A 283 -6.41 -23.25 29.91
N ASN A 284 -6.62 -23.37 31.22
CA ASN A 284 -5.76 -24.12 32.14
C ASN A 284 -4.27 -23.73 32.06
N GLY A 285 -3.97 -22.42 32.04
CA GLY A 285 -2.61 -21.92 31.99
C GLY A 285 -2.07 -21.67 30.59
N ASN A 286 -2.89 -21.78 29.54
CA ASN A 286 -2.44 -21.57 28.15
C ASN A 286 -3.12 -20.38 27.48
N GLN A 287 -2.39 -19.56 26.73
CA GLN A 287 -2.97 -18.43 26.00
C GLN A 287 -3.51 -18.87 24.61
N VAL A 288 -4.43 -19.84 24.59
CA VAL A 288 -4.96 -20.43 23.35
C VAL A 288 -6.02 -19.54 22.73
N VAL A 289 -5.86 -19.25 21.43
CA VAL A 289 -6.82 -18.47 20.64
C VAL A 289 -7.24 -19.20 19.35
N PRO A 290 -8.46 -18.98 18.82
CA PRO A 290 -9.47 -18.08 19.35
C PRO A 290 -10.15 -18.64 20.60
N THR A 291 -10.35 -17.81 21.63
CA THR A 291 -11.19 -18.13 22.78
C THR A 291 -12.42 -17.23 22.75
N VAL A 292 -13.61 -17.82 22.77
CA VAL A 292 -14.89 -17.09 22.72
C VAL A 292 -15.47 -17.06 24.13
N VAL A 293 -15.81 -15.87 24.64
CA VAL A 293 -16.52 -15.68 25.91
C VAL A 293 -17.92 -15.14 25.60
N PHE A 294 -18.92 -15.73 26.23
CA PHE A 294 -20.32 -15.37 26.08
C PHE A 294 -20.75 -14.43 27.21
N ALA A 295 -21.84 -13.70 27.01
CA ALA A 295 -22.37 -12.76 28.00
C ALA A 295 -22.77 -13.42 29.34
N ASP A 296 -23.06 -14.72 29.34
CA ASP A 296 -23.35 -15.51 30.54
C ASP A 296 -22.08 -15.91 31.34
N GLY A 297 -20.90 -15.48 30.90
CA GLY A 297 -19.61 -15.78 31.51
C GLY A 297 -19.03 -17.15 31.12
N THR A 298 -19.72 -17.94 30.31
CA THR A 298 -19.18 -19.19 29.78
C THR A 298 -18.19 -18.93 28.65
N ALA A 299 -17.27 -19.88 28.42
CA ALA A 299 -16.23 -19.73 27.41
C ALA A 299 -16.04 -21.02 26.58
N MET A 300 -15.60 -20.86 25.33
CA MET A 300 -15.26 -21.93 24.41
C MET A 300 -13.95 -21.65 23.68
N THR A 301 -13.08 -22.64 23.61
CA THR A 301 -11.79 -22.55 22.92
C THR A 301 -11.90 -23.15 21.52
N ASN A 302 -11.60 -22.33 20.52
CA ASN A 302 -11.68 -22.62 19.09
C ASN A 302 -12.99 -23.31 18.64
N PRO A 303 -14.18 -22.80 19.02
CA PRO A 303 -15.45 -23.42 18.63
C PRO A 303 -15.76 -23.24 17.13
N GLY A 304 -16.51 -24.19 16.57
CA GLY A 304 -17.15 -23.99 15.28
C GLY A 304 -18.47 -23.21 15.39
N ILE A 305 -18.89 -22.57 14.31
CA ILE A 305 -20.17 -21.81 14.24
C ILE A 305 -21.39 -22.58 14.74
N PRO A 306 -21.61 -23.88 14.43
CA PRO A 306 -22.78 -24.60 14.92
C PRO A 306 -22.86 -24.66 16.45
N LYS A 307 -21.71 -24.78 17.13
CA LYS A 307 -21.65 -24.78 18.60
C LYS A 307 -21.94 -23.39 19.18
N ILE A 308 -21.43 -22.33 18.55
CA ILE A 308 -21.72 -20.95 18.96
C ILE A 308 -23.21 -20.67 18.82
N LYS A 309 -23.82 -21.00 17.68
CA LYS A 309 -25.26 -20.81 17.45
C LYS A 309 -26.11 -21.63 18.42
N GLN A 310 -25.73 -22.88 18.68
CA GLN A 310 -26.43 -23.72 19.66
C GLN A 310 -26.35 -23.13 21.07
N HIS A 311 -25.21 -22.57 21.46
CA HIS A 311 -25.06 -21.89 22.75
C HIS A 311 -25.97 -20.68 22.83
N LEU A 312 -25.89 -19.79 21.84
CA LEU A 312 -26.72 -18.58 21.76
C LEU A 312 -28.22 -18.88 21.74
N ALA A 313 -28.65 -19.99 21.12
CA ALA A 313 -30.06 -20.41 21.10
C ALA A 313 -30.55 -21.00 22.42
N ARG A 314 -29.66 -21.38 23.34
CA ARG A 314 -30.01 -21.90 24.68
C ARG A 314 -30.05 -20.79 25.74
N THR A 315 -29.43 -19.65 25.46
CA THR A 315 -29.27 -18.51 26.38
C THR A 315 -29.99 -17.25 25.91
N ALA A 316 -30.67 -17.30 24.76
CA ALA A 316 -31.69 -16.35 24.33
C ALA A 316 -33.07 -16.75 24.88
#